data_AF-A0A932TCQ5-F1
#
_entry.id   AF-A0A932TCQ5-F1
#
_cell.length_a   1.000
_cell.length_b   1.000
_cell.length_c   1.000
_cell.angle_alpha   90.00
_cell.angle_beta   90.00
_cell.angle_gamma   90.00
#
_symmetry.space_group_name_H-M   'P 1'
#
loop_
_entity.id
_entity.type
_entity.pdbx_description
1 polymer ?
#
loop_
_entity_poly.entity_id
_entity_poly.type
_entity_poly.pdbx_seq_one_letter_code
_entity_poly.pdbx_strand_id
1 'polypeptide(L)'
;MSATNPGPGFVPGYPDPLDTLLPPEFRPMRPAGPGGPPPTSEPFFEPAWNGLRVLLAIEGTRWRLRTERGEDISRLFPDLVDVRQAVQPYAAVLDGEVVAEVAGRPDPDTLRQWLRIHGAPVLATRRGKACAATPHTVLYLADILRIGNSWLLDVAWEDRRRILEAAVYGRPCVRLTPVTPRAHDLGPLATDQGLAMLLAKGRRSRYLPGRRSREWQRLRLADLLCEAPAVLTARLAIGPAADPDGVPDG
;
A
#
# COMPACT_ATOMS: atom_id res chain seq x y z
N MET A 1 -24.23 -18.85 -6.66
CA MET A 1 -23.36 -18.57 -7.82
C MET A 1 -23.43 -17.07 -8.07
N SER A 2 -22.39 -16.32 -7.67
CA SER A 2 -22.42 -14.85 -7.73
C SER A 2 -22.19 -14.43 -9.19
N ALA A 3 -23.21 -13.87 -9.83
CA ALA A 3 -23.11 -13.37 -11.19
C ALA A 3 -22.25 -12.09 -11.20
N THR A 4 -20.97 -12.23 -11.53
CA THR A 4 -20.12 -11.11 -11.91
C THR A 4 -20.69 -10.53 -13.20
N ASN A 5 -21.40 -9.41 -13.09
CA ASN A 5 -21.87 -8.64 -14.24
C ASN A 5 -20.68 -8.39 -15.19
N PRO A 6 -20.66 -8.98 -16.40
CA PRO A 6 -19.52 -8.89 -17.29
C PRO A 6 -19.42 -7.44 -17.78
N GLY A 7 -18.35 -6.76 -17.39
CA GLY A 7 -18.11 -5.37 -17.79
C GLY A 7 -18.07 -5.21 -19.32
N PRO A 8 -18.15 -3.97 -19.82
CA PRO A 8 -18.13 -3.68 -21.25
C PRO A 8 -16.89 -4.29 -21.92
N GLY A 9 -17.08 -5.11 -22.96
CA GLY A 9 -16.03 -5.81 -23.72
C GLY A 9 -15.65 -7.20 -23.16
N PHE A 10 -16.55 -7.83 -22.43
CA PHE A 10 -16.61 -9.28 -22.29
C PHE A 10 -17.12 -9.91 -23.59
N VAL A 11 -16.43 -10.95 -24.07
CA VAL A 11 -16.85 -11.74 -25.24
C VAL A 11 -17.18 -13.15 -24.73
N PRO A 12 -18.43 -13.63 -24.88
CA PRO A 12 -18.78 -14.99 -24.47
C PRO A 12 -17.84 -16.02 -25.11
N GLY A 13 -17.28 -16.92 -24.29
CA GLY A 13 -16.33 -17.94 -24.73
C GLY A 13 -14.86 -17.50 -24.78
N TYR A 14 -14.55 -16.22 -24.51
CA TYR A 14 -13.19 -15.73 -24.32
C TYR A 14 -12.95 -15.36 -22.84
N PRO A 15 -11.77 -15.65 -22.26
CA PRO A 15 -11.46 -15.24 -20.90
C PRO A 15 -11.54 -13.71 -20.75
N ASP A 16 -11.96 -13.24 -19.58
CA ASP A 16 -11.90 -11.81 -19.26
C ASP A 16 -10.46 -11.33 -19.50
N PRO A 17 -10.24 -10.24 -20.28
CA PRO A 17 -8.91 -9.70 -20.50
C PRO A 17 -8.13 -9.50 -19.17
N LEU A 18 -8.81 -9.04 -18.11
CA LEU A 18 -8.18 -8.87 -16.79
C LEU A 18 -7.76 -10.20 -16.14
N ASP A 19 -8.44 -11.30 -16.42
CA ASP A 19 -8.05 -12.64 -15.96
C ASP A 19 -6.87 -13.19 -16.78
N THR A 20 -6.73 -12.78 -18.04
CA THR A 20 -5.54 -13.09 -18.87
C THR A 20 -4.33 -12.27 -18.41
N LEU A 21 -4.56 -11.01 -18.03
CA LEU A 21 -3.53 -10.12 -17.53
C LEU A 21 -3.05 -10.53 -16.12
N LEU A 22 -3.97 -10.88 -15.24
CA LEU A 22 -3.71 -11.35 -13.89
C LEU A 22 -4.40 -12.70 -13.65
N PRO A 23 -3.72 -13.83 -13.94
CA PRO A 23 -4.29 -15.16 -13.79
C PRO A 23 -4.94 -15.40 -12.42
N PRO A 24 -6.13 -16.02 -12.32
CA PRO A 24 -6.85 -16.25 -11.06
C PRO A 24 -6.05 -16.93 -9.96
N GLU A 25 -5.05 -17.74 -10.31
CA GLU A 25 -4.14 -18.47 -9.45
C GLU A 25 -2.93 -17.64 -8.98
N PHE A 26 -2.66 -16.50 -9.62
CA PHE A 26 -1.54 -15.65 -9.23
C PHE A 26 -1.77 -15.10 -7.81
N ARG A 27 -0.76 -15.25 -6.95
CA ARG A 27 -0.80 -14.81 -5.55
C ARG A 27 0.38 -13.89 -5.27
N PRO A 28 0.23 -12.87 -4.41
CA PRO A 28 1.34 -11.99 -4.11
C PRO A 28 2.44 -12.71 -3.31
N MET A 29 3.67 -12.21 -3.43
CA MET A 29 4.82 -12.65 -2.63
C MET A 29 4.66 -12.21 -1.18
N ARG A 30 4.92 -13.09 -0.21
CA ARG A 30 4.74 -12.80 1.22
C ARG A 30 6.08 -12.51 1.90
N PRO A 31 6.16 -11.49 2.76
CA PRO A 31 7.36 -11.27 3.55
C PRO A 31 7.51 -12.33 4.64
N ALA A 32 8.73 -12.60 5.08
CA ALA A 32 9.00 -13.28 6.34
C ALA A 32 8.38 -12.52 7.53
N GLY A 33 8.02 -13.27 8.57
CA GLY A 33 7.39 -12.73 9.78
C GLY A 33 8.34 -11.87 10.61
N PRO A 34 7.82 -11.09 11.58
CA PRO A 34 8.64 -10.21 12.42
C PRO A 34 9.74 -10.95 13.18
N GLY A 35 10.85 -10.26 13.47
CA GLY A 35 11.94 -10.76 14.31
C GLY A 35 13.13 -11.39 13.58
N GLY A 36 13.16 -11.35 12.25
CA GLY A 36 14.35 -11.65 11.46
C GLY A 36 15.20 -10.39 11.20
N PRO A 37 16.50 -10.54 10.87
CA PRO A 37 17.33 -9.42 10.44
C PRO A 37 16.92 -8.94 9.04
N PRO A 38 17.34 -7.72 8.63
CA PRO A 38 17.16 -7.27 7.25
C PRO A 38 17.72 -8.29 6.23
N PRO A 39 17.11 -8.41 5.04
CA PRO A 39 17.39 -9.47 4.06
C PRO A 39 18.80 -9.46 3.48
N THR A 40 19.43 -8.28 3.42
CA THR A 40 20.73 -8.03 2.78
C THR A 40 21.48 -6.92 3.52
N SER A 41 22.75 -6.69 3.16
CA SER A 41 23.51 -5.52 3.62
C SER A 41 22.99 -4.19 3.08
N GLU A 42 22.34 -4.19 1.91
CA GLU A 42 21.76 -3.00 1.28
C GLU A 42 20.24 -3.16 1.05
N PRO A 43 19.42 -3.24 2.10
CA PRO A 43 17.98 -3.31 1.95
C PRO A 43 17.38 -1.92 1.67
N PHE A 44 16.19 -1.91 1.09
CA PHE A 44 15.31 -0.75 1.11
C PHE A 44 14.17 -0.98 2.08
N PHE A 45 13.73 0.09 2.75
CA PHE A 45 12.69 0.07 3.76
C PHE A 45 11.47 0.82 3.26
N GLU A 46 10.30 0.23 3.46
CA GLU A 46 8.99 0.81 3.22
C GLU A 46 8.19 0.80 4.53
N PRO A 47 7.26 1.75 4.74
CA PRO A 47 6.28 1.66 5.82
C PRO A 47 5.41 0.41 5.64
N ALA A 48 5.14 -0.33 6.71
CA ALA A 48 4.10 -1.35 6.69
C ALA A 48 2.77 -0.72 7.09
N TRP A 49 1.95 -0.35 6.10
CA TRP A 49 0.76 0.49 6.30
C TRP A 49 -0.36 -0.15 7.13
N ASN A 50 -0.28 -1.45 7.40
CA ASN A 50 -1.35 -2.23 8.05
C ASN A 50 -2.69 -2.14 7.29
N GLY A 51 -2.62 -1.96 5.97
CA GLY A 51 -3.78 -1.92 5.08
C GLY A 51 -4.21 -3.31 4.61
N LEU A 52 -5.13 -3.32 3.64
CA LEU A 52 -5.54 -4.50 2.91
C LEU A 52 -4.65 -4.67 1.69
N ARG A 53 -3.82 -5.71 1.68
CA ARG A 53 -2.97 -6.01 0.51
C ARG A 53 -3.78 -6.44 -0.70
N VAL A 54 -3.47 -5.83 -1.84
CA VAL A 54 -4.17 -6.02 -3.11
C VAL A 54 -3.21 -6.11 -4.29
N LEU A 55 -3.61 -6.88 -5.29
CA LEU A 55 -3.07 -6.79 -6.64
C LEU A 55 -4.03 -5.94 -7.48
N LEU A 56 -3.49 -4.94 -8.15
CA LEU A 56 -4.19 -4.10 -9.11
C LEU A 56 -3.88 -4.60 -10.52
N ALA A 57 -4.89 -5.04 -11.25
CA ALA A 57 -4.83 -5.27 -12.68
C ALA A 57 -5.49 -4.11 -13.42
N ILE A 58 -4.83 -3.57 -14.44
CA ILE A 58 -5.37 -2.51 -15.31
C ILE A 58 -5.29 -3.01 -16.75
N GLU A 59 -6.38 -2.85 -17.50
CA GLU A 59 -6.40 -3.09 -18.93
C GLU A 59 -7.33 -2.12 -19.65
N GLY A 60 -6.75 -1.30 -20.51
CA GLY A 60 -7.47 -0.21 -21.16
C GLY A 60 -8.07 0.71 -20.13
N THR A 61 -9.38 0.88 -20.13
CA THR A 61 -10.09 1.71 -19.13
C THR A 61 -10.56 0.92 -17.92
N ARG A 62 -10.41 -0.41 -17.92
CA ARG A 62 -10.87 -1.29 -16.85
C ARG A 62 -9.76 -1.51 -15.84
N TRP A 63 -10.16 -1.75 -14.61
CA TRP A 63 -9.25 -2.17 -13.55
C TRP A 63 -9.96 -3.10 -12.58
N ARG A 64 -9.17 -3.91 -11.88
CA ARG A 64 -9.63 -4.84 -10.85
C ARG A 64 -8.65 -4.85 -9.68
N LEU A 65 -9.18 -4.76 -8.46
CA LEU A 65 -8.44 -5.04 -7.24
C LEU A 65 -8.74 -6.45 -6.76
N ARG A 66 -7.68 -7.22 -6.50
CA ARG A 66 -7.79 -8.58 -6.02
C ARG A 66 -7.04 -8.77 -4.71
N THR A 67 -7.69 -9.34 -3.70
CA THR A 67 -7.04 -9.61 -2.41
C THR A 67 -5.92 -10.64 -2.56
N GLU A 68 -5.09 -10.77 -1.53
CA GLU A 68 -4.13 -11.88 -1.41
C GLU A 68 -4.77 -13.26 -1.62
N ARG A 69 -6.06 -13.44 -1.29
CA ARG A 69 -6.78 -14.71 -1.45
C ARG A 69 -7.33 -14.93 -2.86
N GLY A 70 -7.35 -13.90 -3.70
CA GLY A 70 -7.90 -13.96 -5.06
C GLY A 70 -9.31 -13.38 -5.19
N GLU A 71 -9.84 -12.70 -4.18
CA GLU A 71 -11.20 -12.14 -4.22
C GLU A 71 -11.20 -10.79 -4.93
N ASP A 72 -12.10 -10.59 -5.90
CA ASP A 72 -12.34 -9.27 -6.52
C ASP A 72 -13.10 -8.37 -5.54
N ILE A 73 -12.43 -7.30 -5.11
CA ILE A 73 -12.94 -6.34 -4.13
C ILE A 73 -13.11 -4.94 -4.73
N SER A 74 -13.06 -4.81 -6.06
CA SER A 74 -13.10 -3.52 -6.75
C SER A 74 -14.35 -2.70 -6.37
N ARG A 75 -15.49 -3.38 -6.20
CA ARG A 75 -16.76 -2.76 -5.81
C ARG A 75 -16.78 -2.21 -4.38
N LEU A 76 -15.84 -2.64 -3.53
CA LEU A 76 -15.74 -2.17 -2.16
C LEU A 76 -15.04 -0.82 -2.04
N PHE A 77 -14.44 -0.31 -3.12
CA PHE A 77 -13.64 0.92 -3.08
C PHE A 77 -14.04 1.89 -4.19
N PRO A 78 -15.28 2.40 -4.16
CA PRO A 78 -15.77 3.35 -5.17
C PRO A 78 -15.01 4.68 -5.16
N ASP A 79 -14.33 5.03 -4.06
CA ASP A 79 -13.56 6.27 -3.93
C ASP A 79 -12.21 6.25 -4.68
N LEU A 80 -11.77 5.07 -5.15
CA LEU A 80 -10.56 4.91 -5.95
C LEU A 80 -10.79 5.29 -7.43
N VAL A 81 -11.42 6.44 -7.65
CA VAL A 81 -11.91 6.91 -8.96
C VAL A 81 -10.79 7.26 -9.94
N ASP A 82 -9.59 7.59 -9.44
CA ASP A 82 -8.47 8.05 -10.27
C ASP A 82 -7.44 6.94 -10.55
N VAL A 83 -7.73 5.67 -10.20
CA VAL A 83 -6.80 4.53 -10.39
C VAL A 83 -6.32 4.43 -11.82
N ARG A 84 -7.22 4.55 -12.78
CA ARG A 84 -6.82 4.46 -14.18
C ARG A 84 -5.92 5.64 -14.57
N GLN A 85 -6.23 6.85 -14.14
CA GLN A 85 -5.54 8.08 -14.48
C GLN A 85 -4.18 8.20 -13.78
N ALA A 86 -3.96 7.43 -12.72
CA ALA A 86 -2.70 7.36 -12.00
C ALA A 86 -1.67 6.45 -12.70
N VAL A 87 -2.10 5.44 -13.45
CA VAL A 87 -1.18 4.44 -14.04
C VAL A 87 -1.05 4.64 -15.54
N GLN A 88 0.16 4.94 -16.02
CA GLN A 88 0.43 5.28 -17.42
C GLN A 88 0.27 4.08 -18.38
N PRO A 89 0.82 2.87 -18.11
CA PRO A 89 0.66 1.74 -19.00
C PRO A 89 -0.80 1.40 -19.30
N TYR A 90 -1.08 1.02 -20.55
CA TYR A 90 -2.42 0.56 -20.96
C TYR A 90 -2.81 -0.76 -20.29
N ALA A 91 -1.83 -1.65 -20.07
CA ALA A 91 -2.00 -2.91 -19.39
C ALA A 91 -0.89 -3.10 -18.35
N ALA A 92 -1.24 -3.34 -17.09
CA ALA A 92 -0.28 -3.54 -16.01
C ALA A 92 -0.84 -4.35 -14.83
N VAL A 93 0.05 -5.00 -14.11
CA VAL A 93 -0.21 -5.62 -12.79
C VAL A 93 0.70 -4.97 -11.76
N LEU A 94 0.11 -4.45 -10.68
CA LEU A 94 0.80 -3.78 -9.59
C LEU A 94 0.45 -4.42 -8.25
N ASP A 95 1.37 -4.35 -7.29
CA ASP A 95 1.20 -4.82 -5.91
C ASP A 95 1.16 -3.62 -4.97
N GLY A 96 0.24 -3.62 -4.00
CA GLY A 96 0.05 -2.50 -3.09
C GLY A 96 -0.89 -2.82 -1.94
N GLU A 97 -1.25 -1.79 -1.19
CA GLU A 97 -2.17 -1.87 -0.05
C GLU A 97 -3.23 -0.77 -0.16
N VAL A 98 -4.49 -1.14 0.07
CA VAL A 98 -5.56 -0.18 0.33
C VAL A 98 -5.53 0.19 1.80
N VAL A 99 -5.44 1.48 2.07
CA VAL A 99 -5.35 2.06 3.42
C VAL A 99 -6.53 3.02 3.61
N ALA A 100 -7.20 2.94 4.75
CA ALA A 100 -8.13 4.00 5.15
C ALA A 100 -7.34 5.09 5.88
N GLU A 101 -7.56 6.35 5.51
CA GLU A 101 -6.95 7.51 6.16
C GLU A 101 -8.00 8.38 6.81
N VAL A 102 -7.72 8.84 8.04
CA VAL A 102 -8.49 9.85 8.78
C VAL A 102 -7.55 11.00 9.10
N ALA A 103 -7.88 12.22 8.69
CA ALA A 103 -7.00 13.38 8.84
C ALA A 103 -5.56 13.16 8.31
N GLY A 104 -5.44 12.40 7.21
CA GLY A 104 -4.15 12.08 6.58
C GLY A 104 -3.32 11.04 7.31
N ARG A 105 -3.91 10.31 8.27
CA ARG A 105 -3.25 9.22 9.01
C ARG A 105 -3.90 7.87 8.74
N PRO A 106 -3.13 6.79 8.51
CA PRO A 106 -3.64 5.43 8.43
C PRO A 106 -4.47 5.06 9.66
N ASP A 107 -5.65 4.53 9.43
CA ASP A 107 -6.55 4.00 10.46
C ASP A 107 -7.02 2.59 10.07
N PRO A 108 -6.31 1.55 10.57
CA PRO A 108 -6.68 0.17 10.30
C PRO A 108 -8.03 -0.25 10.89
N ASP A 109 -8.52 0.40 11.96
CA ASP A 109 -9.82 0.10 12.55
C ASP A 109 -10.95 0.57 11.65
N THR A 110 -10.82 1.79 11.11
CA THR A 110 -11.75 2.30 10.09
C THR A 110 -11.80 1.36 8.87
N LEU A 111 -10.65 0.88 8.38
CA LEU A 111 -10.61 -0.07 7.25
C LEU A 111 -11.28 -1.41 7.62
N ARG A 112 -11.04 -1.95 8.82
CA ARG A 112 -11.71 -3.18 9.29
C ARG A 112 -13.23 -3.01 9.38
N GLN A 113 -13.69 -1.89 9.92
CA GLN A 113 -15.10 -1.56 10.01
C GLN A 113 -15.73 -1.47 8.62
N TRP A 114 -15.07 -0.81 7.67
CA TRP A 114 -15.49 -0.73 6.27
C TRP A 114 -15.69 -2.12 5.64
N LEU A 115 -14.69 -3.00 5.76
CA LEU A 115 -14.74 -4.36 5.20
C LEU A 115 -15.84 -5.21 5.85
N ARG A 116 -16.11 -5.05 7.15
CA ARG A 116 -17.16 -5.79 7.87
C ARG A 116 -18.57 -5.42 7.39
N ILE A 117 -18.83 -4.16 7.09
CA ILE A 117 -20.18 -3.66 6.78
C ILE A 117 -20.61 -4.01 5.33
N HIS A 118 -19.81 -4.79 4.59
CA HIS A 118 -20.13 -5.31 3.24
C HIS A 118 -20.37 -4.21 2.20
N GLY A 119 -19.53 -3.17 2.17
CA GLY A 119 -19.57 -2.17 1.11
C GLY A 119 -20.83 -1.29 1.10
N ALA A 120 -21.59 -1.23 2.21
CA ALA A 120 -22.57 -0.17 2.37
C ALA A 120 -21.82 1.18 2.48
N PRO A 121 -22.27 2.24 1.80
CA PRO A 121 -21.61 3.54 1.78
C PRO A 121 -21.82 4.23 3.14
N VAL A 122 -21.08 3.80 4.16
CA VAL A 122 -21.05 4.46 5.47
C VAL A 122 -19.99 5.57 5.50
N LEU A 123 -19.00 5.51 4.61
CA LEU A 123 -18.24 6.69 4.21
C LEU A 123 -19.07 7.37 3.14
N ALA A 124 -19.70 8.47 3.53
CA ALA A 124 -20.53 9.23 2.64
C ALA A 124 -19.77 9.52 1.35
N THR A 125 -20.29 9.01 0.22
CA THR A 125 -20.26 9.77 -1.03
C THR A 125 -21.07 11.06 -0.82
N ARG A 126 -20.62 11.95 0.08
CA ARG A 126 -20.96 13.35 -0.03
C ARG A 126 -19.95 13.91 -1.00
N ARG A 127 -20.38 13.99 -2.27
CA ARG A 127 -19.94 15.03 -3.18
C ARG A 127 -20.16 16.38 -2.48
N GLY A 128 -19.21 16.80 -1.66
CA GLY A 128 -19.35 17.96 -0.79
C GLY A 128 -18.09 18.09 0.04
N LYS A 129 -17.34 19.18 -0.25
CA LYS A 129 -16.11 19.66 0.39
C LYS A 129 -15.49 18.69 1.41
N ALA A 130 -14.37 18.07 1.02
CA ALA A 130 -13.49 17.33 1.91
C ALA A 130 -13.26 18.12 3.21
N CYS A 131 -13.91 17.67 4.28
CA CYS A 131 -13.52 18.06 5.62
C CYS A 131 -12.34 17.17 5.99
N ALA A 132 -11.29 17.71 6.59
CA ALA A 132 -10.09 16.95 6.94
C ALA A 132 -10.39 15.72 7.84
N ALA A 133 -11.54 15.70 8.51
CA ALA A 133 -11.96 14.60 9.38
C ALA A 133 -12.70 13.44 8.68
N THR A 134 -13.03 13.53 7.39
CA THR A 134 -13.77 12.47 6.69
C THR A 134 -12.83 11.33 6.29
N PRO A 135 -13.10 10.08 6.69
CA PRO A 135 -12.27 8.96 6.27
C PRO A 135 -12.37 8.74 4.76
N HIS A 136 -11.25 8.41 4.13
CA HIS A 136 -11.19 8.06 2.71
C HIS A 136 -10.18 6.94 2.49
N THR A 137 -10.28 6.26 1.34
CA THR A 137 -9.36 5.18 0.99
C THR A 137 -8.29 5.66 0.01
N VAL A 138 -7.06 5.23 0.26
CA VAL A 138 -5.90 5.51 -0.58
C VAL A 138 -5.25 4.18 -0.94
N LEU A 139 -4.95 4.00 -2.24
CA LEU A 139 -4.18 2.88 -2.74
C LEU A 139 -2.69 3.23 -2.75
N TYR A 140 -1.92 2.58 -1.88
CA TYR A 140 -0.47 2.69 -1.82
C TYR A 140 0.18 1.59 -2.67
N LEU A 141 0.78 1.97 -3.79
CA LEU A 141 1.44 1.05 -4.72
C LEU A 141 2.92 0.87 -4.34
N ALA A 142 3.36 -0.39 -4.27
CA ALA A 142 4.65 -0.80 -3.74
C ALA A 142 5.52 -1.59 -4.72
N ASP A 143 4.93 -2.20 -5.74
CA ASP A 143 5.67 -2.94 -6.78
C ASP A 143 4.92 -2.94 -8.11
N ILE A 144 5.63 -3.20 -9.21
CA ILE A 144 5.06 -3.41 -10.55
C ILE A 144 5.53 -4.76 -11.07
N LEU A 145 4.57 -5.63 -11.39
CA LEU A 145 4.81 -7.04 -11.66
C LEU A 145 4.70 -7.38 -13.15
N ARG A 146 3.93 -6.60 -13.91
CA ARG A 146 3.71 -6.81 -15.34
C ARG A 146 3.43 -5.49 -16.05
N ILE A 147 3.95 -5.34 -17.26
CA ILE A 147 3.59 -4.28 -18.21
C ILE A 147 3.28 -4.93 -19.55
N GLY A 148 2.09 -4.66 -20.10
CA GLY A 148 1.60 -5.36 -21.28
C GLY A 148 1.64 -6.87 -21.09
N ASN A 149 2.41 -7.54 -21.93
CA ASN A 149 2.56 -9.00 -21.88
C ASN A 149 3.82 -9.47 -21.13
N SER A 150 4.62 -8.55 -20.61
CA SER A 150 5.92 -8.86 -20.00
C SER A 150 5.81 -8.88 -18.48
N TRP A 151 6.00 -10.06 -17.90
CA TRP A 151 6.20 -10.22 -16.46
C TRP A 151 7.59 -9.72 -16.06
N LEU A 152 7.67 -9.02 -14.93
CA LEU A 152 8.90 -8.45 -14.37
C LEU A 152 9.40 -9.25 -13.16
N LEU A 153 8.93 -10.48 -12.96
CA LEU A 153 9.14 -11.24 -11.73
C LEU A 153 10.62 -11.55 -11.45
N ASP A 154 11.41 -11.78 -12.49
CA ASP A 154 12.86 -12.02 -12.40
C ASP A 154 13.72 -10.75 -12.39
N VAL A 155 13.11 -9.58 -12.62
CA VAL A 155 13.79 -8.28 -12.57
C VAL A 155 14.07 -7.92 -11.11
N ALA A 156 15.23 -7.33 -10.83
CA ALA A 156 15.60 -6.88 -9.48
C ALA A 156 14.59 -5.86 -8.93
N TRP A 157 14.28 -5.93 -7.63
CA TRP A 157 13.30 -5.04 -7.00
C TRP A 157 13.62 -3.56 -7.22
N GLU A 158 14.89 -3.14 -7.15
CA GLU A 158 15.26 -1.74 -7.40
C GLU A 158 14.87 -1.25 -8.81
N ASP A 159 14.99 -2.12 -9.81
CA ASP A 159 14.63 -1.79 -11.18
C ASP A 159 13.11 -1.78 -11.36
N ARG A 160 12.40 -2.74 -10.74
CA ARG A 160 10.92 -2.70 -10.68
C ARG A 160 10.44 -1.42 -10.00
N ARG A 161 11.11 -0.97 -8.94
CA ARG A 161 10.78 0.27 -8.23
C ARG A 161 10.95 1.50 -9.13
N ARG A 162 12.06 1.60 -9.87
CA ARG A 162 12.26 2.69 -10.86
C ARG A 162 11.18 2.67 -11.95
N ILE A 163 10.83 1.49 -12.44
CA ILE A 163 9.76 1.31 -13.43
C ILE A 163 8.41 1.74 -12.84
N LEU A 164 8.11 1.37 -11.58
CA LEU A 164 6.89 1.77 -10.88
C LEU A 164 6.80 3.30 -10.75
N GLU A 165 7.89 3.95 -10.36
CA GLU A 165 7.98 5.42 -10.23
C GLU A 165 7.78 6.13 -11.56
N ALA A 166 8.26 5.57 -12.67
CA ALA A 166 8.03 6.10 -14.01
C ALA A 166 6.60 5.83 -14.53
N ALA A 167 6.00 4.71 -14.13
CA ALA A 167 4.69 4.26 -14.61
C ALA A 167 3.51 4.86 -13.85
N VAL A 168 3.71 5.40 -12.64
CA VAL A 168 2.63 5.88 -11.77
C VAL A 168 2.78 7.37 -11.48
N TYR A 169 1.79 8.15 -11.89
CA TYR A 169 1.62 9.53 -11.50
C TYR A 169 0.76 9.60 -10.24
N GLY A 170 1.32 10.14 -9.16
CA GLY A 170 0.58 10.30 -7.90
C GLY A 170 -0.74 11.07 -8.08
N ARG A 171 -1.80 10.55 -7.47
CA ARG A 171 -3.14 11.16 -7.39
C ARG A 171 -3.62 11.15 -5.93
N PRO A 172 -4.65 11.92 -5.55
CA PRO A 172 -5.10 11.97 -4.16
C PRO A 172 -5.40 10.59 -3.55
N CYS A 173 -6.04 9.69 -4.32
CA CYS A 173 -6.40 8.33 -3.90
C CYS A 173 -5.43 7.23 -4.36
N VAL A 174 -4.34 7.57 -5.06
CA VAL A 174 -3.32 6.61 -5.51
C VAL A 174 -1.94 7.19 -5.28
N ARG A 175 -1.18 6.58 -4.39
CA ARG A 175 0.15 7.05 -3.98
C ARG A 175 1.17 5.93 -4.16
N LEU A 176 2.41 6.31 -4.33
CA LEU A 176 3.52 5.37 -4.20
C LEU A 176 3.84 5.21 -2.71
N THR A 177 4.11 3.97 -2.29
CA THR A 177 4.72 3.77 -0.97
C THR A 177 6.09 4.47 -0.96
N PRO A 178 6.42 5.26 0.07
CA PRO A 178 7.74 5.86 0.20
C PRO A 178 8.75 4.78 0.51
N VAL A 179 9.99 5.00 0.07
CA VAL A 179 11.06 4.03 0.22
C VAL A 179 12.38 4.72 0.51
N THR A 180 13.22 4.11 1.34
CA THR A 180 14.53 4.65 1.72
C THR A 180 15.54 3.52 1.92
N PRO A 181 16.83 3.71 1.62
CA PRO A 181 17.87 2.76 2.02
C PRO A 181 18.20 2.83 3.52
N ARG A 182 17.67 3.80 4.27
CA ARG A 182 17.97 4.03 5.68
C ARG A 182 16.71 3.97 6.53
N ALA A 183 16.56 2.92 7.33
CA ALA A 183 15.37 2.73 8.16
C ALA A 183 15.02 3.94 9.04
N HIS A 184 16.01 4.64 9.59
CA HIS A 184 15.79 5.82 10.45
C HIS A 184 15.11 6.99 9.72
N ASP A 185 15.26 7.11 8.39
CA ASP A 185 14.59 8.16 7.61
C ASP A 185 13.06 7.96 7.61
N LEU A 186 12.58 6.73 7.77
CA LEU A 186 11.16 6.42 7.92
C LEU A 186 10.69 6.50 9.37
N GLY A 187 11.58 6.59 10.36
CA GLY A 187 11.21 6.65 11.77
C GLY A 187 10.17 7.74 12.08
N PRO A 188 10.44 9.02 11.74
CA PRO A 188 9.49 10.10 11.95
C PRO A 188 8.15 9.87 11.24
N LEU A 189 8.18 9.47 9.97
CA LEU A 189 6.96 9.16 9.23
C LEU A 189 6.17 8.02 9.89
N ALA A 190 6.84 6.93 10.25
CA ALA A 190 6.22 5.78 10.88
C ALA A 190 5.63 6.16 12.24
N THR A 191 6.33 6.94 13.06
CA THR A 191 5.82 7.42 14.35
C THR A 191 4.63 8.36 14.18
N ASP A 192 4.73 9.36 13.30
CA ASP A 192 3.66 10.33 13.04
C ASP A 192 2.38 9.66 12.50
N GLN A 193 2.57 8.55 11.78
CA GLN A 193 1.51 7.75 11.17
C GLN A 193 1.09 6.53 12.03
N GLY A 194 1.65 6.36 13.24
CA GLY A 194 1.30 5.27 14.16
C GLY A 194 1.70 3.85 13.69
N LEU A 195 2.69 3.74 12.81
CA LEU A 195 3.16 2.49 12.23
C LEU A 195 4.23 1.83 13.12
N ALA A 196 3.93 0.64 13.63
CA ALA A 196 4.85 -0.13 14.47
C ALA A 196 5.86 -0.99 13.69
N MET A 197 5.66 -1.14 12.37
CA MET A 197 6.39 -2.08 11.52
C MET A 197 6.89 -1.41 10.25
N LEU A 198 8.05 -1.86 9.79
CA LEU A 198 8.58 -1.59 8.46
C LEU A 198 8.65 -2.88 7.65
N LEU A 199 8.67 -2.75 6.32
CA LEU A 199 8.98 -3.81 5.39
C LEU A 199 10.35 -3.53 4.77
N ALA A 200 11.32 -4.41 5.01
CA ALA A 200 12.60 -4.38 4.32
C ALA A 200 12.57 -5.30 3.09
N LYS A 201 13.05 -4.80 1.95
CA LYS A 201 13.17 -5.56 0.71
C LYS A 201 14.63 -5.58 0.27
N GLY A 202 15.13 -6.76 -0.08
CA GLY A 202 16.47 -6.91 -0.66
C GLY A 202 16.52 -6.17 -1.99
N ARG A 203 17.54 -5.32 -2.17
CA ARG A 203 17.70 -4.45 -3.35
C ARG A 203 17.58 -5.20 -4.69
N ARG A 204 18.20 -6.39 -4.78
CA ARG A 204 18.19 -7.24 -5.98
C ARG A 204 17.18 -8.38 -5.91
N SER A 205 16.24 -8.34 -4.96
CA SER A 205 15.27 -9.41 -4.76
C SER A 205 14.34 -9.58 -5.97
N ARG A 206 14.13 -10.83 -6.39
CA ARG A 206 13.09 -11.20 -7.35
C ARG A 206 11.72 -11.23 -6.68
N TYR A 207 10.67 -11.10 -7.47
CA TYR A 207 9.31 -11.33 -7.00
C TYR A 207 8.98 -12.82 -7.10
N LEU A 208 8.54 -13.43 -6.00
CA LEU A 208 8.24 -14.86 -5.92
C LEU A 208 6.74 -15.07 -5.64
N PRO A 209 5.89 -15.17 -6.68
CA PRO A 209 4.43 -15.25 -6.50
C PRO A 209 4.02 -16.40 -5.56
N GLY A 210 3.14 -16.09 -4.62
CA GLY A 210 2.59 -17.03 -3.63
C GLY A 210 3.57 -17.57 -2.59
N ARG A 211 4.87 -17.31 -2.74
CA ARG A 211 5.91 -17.77 -1.82
C ARG A 211 6.13 -16.78 -0.70
N ARG A 212 6.46 -17.31 0.47
CA ARG A 212 7.05 -16.52 1.56
C ARG A 212 8.56 -16.51 1.37
N SER A 213 9.19 -15.34 1.46
CA SER A 213 10.64 -15.21 1.28
C SER A 213 11.25 -14.33 2.37
N ARG A 214 12.52 -14.60 2.71
CA ARG A 214 13.31 -13.75 3.61
C ARG A 214 13.84 -12.50 2.92
N GLU A 215 13.88 -12.49 1.59
CA GLU A 215 14.21 -11.29 0.78
C GLU A 215 13.30 -10.11 1.07
N TRP A 216 12.09 -10.38 1.56
CA TRP A 216 11.17 -9.38 2.08
C TRP A 216 10.94 -9.69 3.56
N GLN A 217 11.32 -8.79 4.46
CA GLN A 217 11.32 -9.03 5.90
C GLN A 217 10.49 -7.97 6.61
N ARG A 218 9.52 -8.39 7.44
CA ARG A 218 8.85 -7.46 8.36
C ARG A 218 9.74 -7.19 9.56
N LEU A 219 9.95 -5.93 9.89
CA LEU A 219 10.81 -5.49 10.99
C LEU A 219 10.01 -4.62 11.96
N ARG A 220 10.21 -4.81 13.26
CA ARG A 220 9.63 -3.88 14.25
C ARG A 220 10.41 -2.59 14.20
N LEU A 221 9.70 -1.46 14.20
CA LEU A 221 10.35 -0.15 14.24
C LEU A 221 11.22 -0.01 15.50
N ALA A 222 10.72 -0.47 16.65
CA ALA A 222 11.44 -0.43 17.92
C ALA A 222 12.83 -1.12 17.85
N ASP A 223 12.92 -2.27 17.20
CA ASP A 223 14.19 -3.01 17.05
C ASP A 223 15.23 -2.18 16.28
N LEU A 224 14.79 -1.42 15.27
CA LEU A 224 15.66 -0.61 14.41
C LEU A 224 16.07 0.73 15.03
N LEU A 225 15.24 1.28 15.91
CA LEU A 225 15.55 2.53 16.61
C LEU A 225 16.53 2.31 17.77
N CYS A 226 16.48 1.15 18.43
CA CYS A 226 17.44 0.80 19.48
C CYS A 226 18.87 0.60 18.97
N GLU A 227 19.04 0.28 17.69
CA GLU A 227 20.35 0.08 17.04
C GLU A 227 20.93 1.37 16.45
N ALA A 228 20.18 2.49 16.45
CA ALA A 228 20.69 3.77 15.96
C ALA A 228 21.62 4.44 16.99
N PRO A 229 22.78 4.99 16.59
CA PRO A 229 23.61 5.79 17.51
C PRO A 229 22.78 6.97 18.03
N ALA A 230 23.05 7.37 19.28
CA ALA A 230 22.30 8.24 20.19
C ALA A 230 21.97 9.69 19.72
N VAL A 231 21.56 9.88 18.46
CA VAL A 231 21.12 11.15 17.89
C VAL A 231 19.59 11.31 18.03
N LEU A 232 18.85 10.23 18.28
CA LEU A 232 17.38 10.26 18.29
C LEU A 232 16.73 10.46 19.67
N THR A 233 17.48 10.42 20.77
CA THR A 233 16.94 10.61 22.13
C THR A 233 16.52 12.06 22.42
N ALA A 234 16.77 13.01 21.51
CA ALA A 234 16.50 14.42 21.73
C ALA A 234 15.05 14.86 21.41
N ARG A 235 14.21 14.01 20.79
CA ARG A 235 12.84 14.41 20.38
C ARG A 235 11.69 13.70 21.08
N LEU A 236 11.95 12.64 21.86
CA LEU A 236 10.93 11.98 22.68
C LEU A 236 10.81 12.59 24.11
N ALA A 237 11.63 13.59 24.45
CA ALA A 237 11.67 14.21 25.78
C ALA A 237 10.99 15.59 25.87
N ILE A 238 10.38 16.10 24.80
CA ILE A 238 9.61 17.34 24.85
C ILE A 238 8.12 16.97 24.98
N GLY A 239 7.67 16.86 26.24
CA GLY A 239 6.24 16.91 26.55
C GLY A 239 5.62 18.24 26.12
N PRO A 240 4.28 18.37 26.09
CA PRO A 240 3.64 19.61 25.68
C PRO A 240 4.20 20.77 26.50
N ALA A 241 4.65 21.82 25.81
CA ALA A 241 5.12 23.04 26.45
C ALA A 241 4.02 23.54 27.40
N ALA A 242 4.38 23.74 28.68
CA ALA A 242 3.50 24.37 29.65
C ALA A 242 3.17 25.79 29.16
N ASP A 243 1.89 26.10 29.16
CA ASP A 243 1.33 27.42 28.86
C ASP A 243 1.90 28.46 29.85
N PRO A 244 2.62 29.50 29.40
CA PRO A 244 3.22 30.48 30.29
C PRO A 244 2.22 31.52 30.85
N ASP A 245 0.96 31.53 30.40
CA ASP A 245 -0.01 32.58 30.77
C ASP A 245 -1.03 32.12 31.84
N GLY A 246 -0.54 31.43 32.87
CA GLY A 246 -1.29 31.20 34.10
C GLY A 246 -1.49 32.51 34.88
N VAL A 247 -2.55 33.24 34.55
CA VAL A 247 -3.04 34.38 35.34
C VAL A 247 -3.53 33.86 36.70
N PRO A 248 -3.00 34.36 37.84
CA PRO A 248 -3.55 33.99 39.14
C PRO A 248 -4.85 34.77 39.39
N ASP A 249 -5.93 34.05 39.68
CA ASP A 249 -7.17 34.62 40.21
C ASP A 249 -6.89 35.31 41.55
N GLY A 250 -7.27 36.58 41.63
CA GLY A 250 -7.39 37.39 42.84
C GLY A 250 -8.73 38.10 42.86
#